data_AF-A0A7Y5RR81-F1
#
_entry.id   AF-A0A7Y5RR81-F1
#
_cell.length_a   1.000
_cell.length_b   1.000
_cell.length_c   1.000
_cell.angle_alpha   90.00
_cell.angle_beta   90.00
_cell.angle_gamma   90.00
#
_symmetry.space_group_name_H-M   'P 1'
#
loop_
_entity.id
_entity.type
_entity.pdbx_description
1 polymer ?
#
loop_
_entity_poly.entity_id
_entity_poly.type
_entity_poly.pdbx_seq_one_letter_code
_entity_poly.pdbx_strand_id
1 'polypeptide(L)' 'TGVDVVNGAPRRWRVENSWGEENGKKGFYLMNDTWFDEYVLVIAAPKSALPKKLQDALSLEPIVLPAWDPMGALA' A
#
# COMPACT_ATOMS: atom_id res chain seq x y z
N THR A 1 9.67 -0.39 2.36
CA THR A 1 10.74 0.61 2.61
C THR A 1 11.66 0.86 1.41
N GLY A 2 11.19 0.75 0.17
CA GLY A 2 11.98 1.10 -1.01
C GLY A 2 11.34 0.59 -2.30
N VAL A 3 11.68 1.21 -3.41
CA VAL A 3 11.21 0.84 -4.75
C VAL A 3 12.37 0.92 -5.72
N ASP A 4 12.43 -0.04 -6.63
CA ASP A 4 13.37 -0.08 -7.75
C ASP A 4 12.68 0.47 -9.00
N VAL A 5 13.16 1.60 -9.51
CA VAL A 5 12.56 2.33 -10.64
C VAL A 5 13.51 2.29 -11.83
N VAL A 6 13.01 1.83 -12.98
CA VAL A 6 13.76 1.76 -14.24
C VAL A 6 12.93 2.46 -15.32
N ASN A 7 13.54 3.41 -16.05
CA ASN A 7 12.86 4.21 -17.08
C ASN A 7 11.58 4.91 -16.57
N GLY A 8 11.59 5.33 -15.29
CA GLY A 8 10.46 6.01 -14.66
C GLY A 8 9.32 5.10 -14.19
N ALA A 9 9.42 3.78 -14.38
CA ALA A 9 8.43 2.81 -13.93
C ALA A 9 8.95 1.95 -12.76
N PRO A 10 8.12 1.68 -11.74
CA PRO A 10 8.46 0.73 -10.70
C PRO A 10 8.57 -0.69 -11.29
N ARG A 11 9.57 -1.44 -10.82
CA ARG A 11 9.75 -2.86 -11.19
C ARG A 11 9.45 -3.79 -10.02
N ARG A 12 9.86 -3.37 -8.82
CA ARG A 12 9.76 -4.16 -7.59
C ARG A 12 9.90 -3.29 -6.35
N TRP A 13 9.29 -3.76 -5.27
CA TRP A 13 9.15 -3.08 -4.00
C TRP A 13 9.86 -3.89 -2.91
N ARG A 14 10.64 -3.20 -2.06
CA ARG A 14 11.18 -3.80 -0.83
C ARG A 14 10.15 -3.66 0.27
N VAL A 15 9.64 -4.77 0.76
CA VAL A 15 8.63 -4.85 1.82
C VAL A 15 9.31 -5.26 3.11
N GLU A 16 9.02 -4.57 4.20
CA GLU A 16 9.45 -4.94 5.55
C GLU A 16 8.25 -5.53 6.27
N ASN A 17 8.45 -6.64 6.97
CA ASN A 17 7.39 -7.30 7.72
C ASN A 17 7.76 -7.45 9.20
N SER A 18 6.76 -7.65 10.06
CA SER A 18 6.88 -7.71 11.51
C SER A 18 7.16 -9.12 12.05
N TRP A 19 7.46 -10.10 11.18
CA TRP A 19 7.64 -11.52 11.55
C TRP A 19 9.09 -11.89 11.95
N GLY A 20 9.91 -10.90 12.31
CA GLY A 20 11.31 -11.11 12.71
C GLY A 20 12.28 -11.37 11.56
N GLU A 21 13.58 -11.41 11.88
CA GLU A 21 14.65 -11.48 10.87
C GLU A 21 14.81 -12.87 10.22
N GLU A 22 14.31 -13.92 10.87
CA GLU A 22 14.31 -15.30 10.37
C GLU A 22 13.48 -15.48 9.09
N ASN A 23 12.53 -14.56 8.84
CA ASN A 23 11.62 -14.62 7.69
C ASN A 23 12.11 -13.76 6.51
N GLY A 24 11.89 -14.25 5.29
CA GLY A 24 12.34 -13.58 4.06
C GLY A 24 13.86 -13.45 4.03
N LYS A 25 14.36 -12.26 3.68
CA LYS A 25 15.78 -11.91 3.73
C LYS A 25 16.02 -10.88 4.83
N LYS A 26 16.28 -11.36 6.05
CA LYS A 26 16.43 -10.53 7.26
C LYS A 26 15.18 -9.69 7.56
N GLY A 27 13.99 -10.29 7.48
CA GLY A 27 12.70 -9.61 7.69
C GLY A 27 12.17 -8.86 6.46
N PHE A 28 12.94 -8.81 5.36
CA PHE A 28 12.52 -8.14 4.13
C PHE A 28 12.07 -9.11 3.04
N TYR A 29 11.01 -8.71 2.35
CA TYR A 29 10.48 -9.37 1.16
C TYR A 29 10.68 -8.48 -0.07
N LEU A 30 10.61 -9.12 -1.23
CA LEU A 30 10.65 -8.45 -2.52
C LEU A 30 9.33 -8.73 -3.23
N MET A 31 8.62 -7.68 -3.61
CA MET A 31 7.32 -7.75 -4.26
C MET A 31 7.43 -7.19 -5.68
N ASN A 32 7.00 -7.96 -6.68
CA ASN A 32 6.94 -7.47 -8.05
C ASN A 32 5.87 -6.38 -8.18
N ASP A 33 6.07 -5.46 -9.11
CA ASP A 33 5.09 -4.39 -9.37
C ASP A 33 3.72 -4.94 -9.78
N THR A 34 3.69 -5.96 -10.63
CA THR A 34 2.44 -6.63 -11.02
C THR A 34 1.70 -7.30 -9.86
N TRP A 35 2.40 -7.64 -8.77
CA TRP A 35 1.74 -8.16 -7.58
C TRP A 35 1.11 -7.02 -6.77
N PHE A 36 1.75 -5.85 -6.76
CA PHE A 36 1.20 -4.66 -6.15
C PHE A 36 -0.15 -4.30 -6.77
N ASP A 37 -0.23 -4.30 -8.11
CA ASP A 37 -1.45 -3.95 -8.85
C ASP A 37 -2.65 -4.83 -8.49
N GLU A 38 -2.43 -6.14 -8.35
CA GLU A 38 -3.52 -7.12 -8.18
C GLU A 38 -3.89 -7.37 -6.71
N TYR A 39 -2.93 -7.21 -5.79
CA TYR A 39 -3.07 -7.72 -4.42
C TYR A 39 -2.85 -6.69 -3.31
N VAL A 40 -2.39 -5.47 -3.63
CA VAL A 40 -2.32 -4.37 -2.65
C VAL A 40 -3.56 -3.49 -2.77
N LEU A 41 -4.37 -3.45 -1.71
CA LEU A 41 -5.65 -2.72 -1.72
C LEU A 41 -5.54 -1.30 -1.16
N VAL A 42 -4.62 -1.06 -0.21
CA VAL A 42 -4.55 0.21 0.54
C VAL A 42 -3.10 0.62 0.76
N ILE A 43 -2.85 1.92 0.62
CA ILE A 43 -1.62 2.57 1.09
C ILE A 43 -1.96 3.71 2.03
N ALA A 44 -1.01 4.06 2.91
CA ALA A 44 -1.06 5.29 3.69
C ALA A 44 -0.10 6.32 3.08
N ALA A 45 -0.59 7.54 2.86
CA ALA A 45 0.20 8.65 2.35
C ALA A 45 -0.14 9.96 3.10
N PRO A 46 0.82 10.89 3.25
CA PRO A 46 0.54 12.21 3.81
C PRO A 46 -0.51 12.95 2.96
N LYS A 47 -1.48 13.61 3.59
CA LYS A 47 -2.50 14.41 2.89
C LYS A 47 -1.87 15.45 1.95
N SER A 48 -0.74 16.04 2.33
CA SER A 48 0.00 17.02 1.54
C SER A 48 0.56 16.46 0.22
N ALA A 49 0.74 15.14 0.11
CA ALA A 49 1.18 14.48 -1.13
C ALA A 49 0.02 14.23 -2.11
N LEU A 50 -1.22 14.43 -1.68
CA LEU A 50 -2.40 14.20 -2.52
C LEU A 50 -2.71 15.44 -3.37
N PRO A 51 -3.15 15.28 -4.63
CA PRO A 51 -3.74 16.36 -5.40
C PRO A 51 -4.94 16.98 -4.67
N LYS A 52 -5.16 18.29 -4.87
CA LYS A 52 -6.24 19.06 -4.19
C LYS A 52 -7.60 18.37 -4.26
N LYS A 53 -7.96 17.82 -5.42
CA LYS A 53 -9.22 17.07 -5.61
C LYS A 53 -9.39 15.90 -4.63
N LEU A 54 -8.34 15.14 -4.36
CA LEU A 54 -8.39 14.02 -3.40
C LEU A 54 -8.40 14.53 -1.95
N GLN A 55 -7.72 15.65 -1.67
CA GLN A 55 -7.77 16.26 -0.34
C GLN A 55 -9.18 16.77 0.01
N ASP A 56 -9.91 17.31 -0.98
CA ASP A 56 -11.28 17.80 -0.81
C ASP A 56 -12.27 16.63 -0.67
N ALA A 57 -11.99 15.50 -1.33
CA ALA A 57 -12.79 14.28 -1.20
C ALA A 57 -12.85 13.73 0.24
N LEU A 58 -11.83 14.04 1.08
CA LEU A 58 -11.81 13.66 2.50
C LEU A 58 -12.90 14.35 3.33
N SER A 59 -13.55 15.39 2.81
CA SER A 59 -14.65 16.11 3.48
C SER A 59 -16.04 15.67 2.99
N LEU A 60 -16.12 14.72 2.07
CA LEU A 60 -17.39 14.16 1.62
C LEU A 60 -17.97 13.22 2.69
N GLU A 61 -19.28 13.05 2.65
CA GLU A 61 -19.94 12.02 3.45
C GLU A 61 -19.42 10.62 3.03
N PRO A 62 -18.90 9.82 3.97
CA PRO A 62 -18.34 8.52 3.64
C PRO A 62 -19.45 7.51 3.29
N ILE A 63 -19.14 6.60 2.37
CA ILE A 63 -19.99 5.43 2.12
C ILE A 63 -19.79 4.46 3.29
N VAL A 64 -20.86 4.21 4.04
CA VAL A 64 -20.84 3.24 5.14
C VAL A 64 -21.01 1.83 4.56
N LEU A 65 -19.95 1.02 4.67
CA LEU A 65 -19.97 -0.37 4.25
C LEU A 65 -20.38 -1.30 5.41
N PRO A 66 -20.91 -2.50 5.11
CA PRO A 66 -21.22 -3.50 6.13
C PRO A 66 -19.99 -3.90 6.94
N ALA A 67 -20.20 -4.36 8.18
CA ALA A 67 -19.10 -4.78 9.06
C ALA A 67 -18.26 -5.96 8.51
N TRP A 68 -18.79 -6.71 7.55
CA TRP A 68 -18.12 -7.85 6.91
C TRP A 68 -17.55 -7.51 5.53
N ASP A 69 -17.47 -6.23 5.16
CA ASP A 69 -16.84 -5.82 3.91
C ASP A 69 -15.36 -6.24 3.88
N PRO A 70 -14.86 -6.80 2.75
CA PRO A 70 -13.48 -7.31 2.66
C PRO A 70 -12.42 -6.22 2.85
N MET A 71 -12.76 -4.92 2.78
CA MET A 71 -11.83 -3.81 3.01
C MET A 71 -11.57 -3.49 4.50
N GLY A 72 -12.25 -4.15 5.44
CA GLY A 72 -12.22 -3.79 6.86
C GLY A 72 -11.10 -4.42 7.70
N ALA A 73 -10.65 -5.63 7.37
CA ALA A 73 -9.71 -6.37 8.21
C ALA A 73 -8.26 -6.26 7.68
N LEU A 74 -7.39 -5.64 8.47
CA LEU A 74 -5.94 -5.77 8.34
C LEU A 74 -5.44 -6.66 9.49
N ALA A 75 -4.71 -7.72 9.15
CA ALA A 75 -4.16 -8.70 10.10
C ALA A 75 -2.70 -8.37 10.48
#